data_AF-A0A5B8UTI0-F1
#
_entry.id   AF-A0A5B8UTI0-F1
#
_cell.length_a   1.000
_cell.length_b   1.000
_cell.length_c   1.000
_cell.angle_alpha   90.00
_cell.angle_beta   90.00
_cell.angle_gamma   90.00
#
_symmetry.space_group_name_H-M   'P 1'
#
loop_
_entity.id
_entity.type
_entity.pdbx_description
1 polymer ?
#
loop_
_entity_poly.entity_id
_entity_poly.type
_entity_poly.pdbx_seq_one_letter_code
_entity_poly.pdbx_strand_id
1 'polypeptide(L)'
;MRGQPIVAIQREAGKLITIGQVTQTGLKCDCICYDCQEALTAVLNTPYQKHFRHNHNLNCNPTPESQLHLMAKVIIEQNNRLFMPGKGMVAYTDPMVEIRCNDLVPDATITVDGQPVYVEIIVTNPLSAKKIQQYKTKQASVLVIHLGEEDREMEEDLLTYLVLEDANVRYMLTYTEEEVKIPANESIQWWGAAIVVASAAMILWKKYGRPFATQRNRRRR
;
A
#
# COMPACT_ATOMS: atom_id res chain seq x y z
N MET A 1 -26.16 15.74 -4.50
CA MET A 1 -26.63 15.14 -5.79
C MET A 1 -25.93 13.79 -5.91
N ARG A 2 -26.58 12.69 -6.30
CA ARG A 2 -25.92 11.36 -6.27
C ARG A 2 -24.72 11.30 -7.22
N GLY A 3 -23.53 11.13 -6.64
CA GLY A 3 -22.39 10.33 -7.16
C GLY A 3 -21.93 10.61 -8.58
N GLN A 4 -22.04 11.85 -9.08
CA GLN A 4 -21.47 12.16 -10.40
C GLN A 4 -19.95 12.08 -10.30
N PRO A 5 -19.26 11.38 -11.21
CA PRO A 5 -17.81 11.25 -11.13
C PRO A 5 -17.11 12.60 -11.29
N ILE A 6 -16.09 12.86 -10.49
CA ILE A 6 -15.17 14.00 -10.66
C ILE A 6 -13.78 13.56 -11.12
N VAL A 7 -13.57 12.25 -11.27
CA VAL A 7 -12.39 11.64 -11.89
C VAL A 7 -12.80 10.76 -13.06
N ALA A 8 -11.99 10.76 -14.10
CA ALA A 8 -12.15 9.91 -15.27
C ALA A 8 -10.79 9.38 -15.77
N ILE A 9 -10.81 8.48 -16.74
CA ILE A 9 -9.64 8.05 -17.49
C ILE A 9 -9.69 8.74 -18.86
N GLN A 10 -8.64 9.45 -19.26
CA GLN A 10 -8.50 9.95 -20.62
C GLN A 10 -8.18 8.77 -21.55
N ARG A 11 -9.02 8.55 -22.56
CA ARG A 11 -8.99 7.33 -23.38
C ARG A 11 -7.67 7.11 -24.13
N GLU A 12 -7.17 8.14 -24.81
CA GLU A 12 -5.93 8.02 -25.60
C GLU A 12 -4.69 7.84 -24.72
N ALA A 13 -4.60 8.58 -23.62
CA ALA A 13 -3.43 8.54 -22.72
C ALA A 13 -3.48 7.38 -21.71
N GLY A 14 -4.67 6.82 -21.46
CA GLY A 14 -4.89 5.84 -20.38
C GLY A 14 -4.66 6.41 -18.98
N LYS A 15 -4.68 7.74 -18.83
CA LYS A 15 -4.29 8.44 -17.60
C LYS A 15 -5.52 8.92 -16.82
N LEU A 16 -5.44 8.85 -15.48
CA LEU A 16 -6.44 9.46 -14.60
C LEU A 16 -6.40 10.99 -14.70
N ILE A 17 -7.57 11.61 -14.78
CA ILE A 17 -7.73 13.06 -14.88
C ILE A 17 -8.89 13.51 -13.98
N THR A 18 -8.71 14.63 -13.27
CA THR A 18 -9.80 15.25 -12.50
C THR A 18 -10.61 16.20 -13.38
N ILE A 19 -11.86 16.46 -13.01
CA ILE A 19 -12.73 17.39 -13.75
C ILE A 19 -12.16 18.82 -13.76
N GLY A 20 -11.39 19.21 -12.75
CA GLY A 20 -10.71 20.51 -12.69
C GLY A 20 -9.71 20.73 -13.83
N GLN A 21 -9.15 19.65 -14.36
CA GLN A 21 -8.16 19.68 -15.45
C GLN A 21 -8.79 19.73 -16.85
N VAL A 22 -10.08 19.44 -16.97
CA VAL A 22 -10.77 19.41 -18.27
C VAL A 22 -11.17 20.82 -18.69
N THR A 23 -10.75 21.22 -19.89
CA THR A 23 -11.01 22.57 -20.42
C THR A 23 -12.22 22.64 -21.37
N GLN A 24 -12.66 21.50 -21.92
CA GLN A 24 -13.74 21.44 -22.90
C GLN A 24 -14.95 20.70 -22.35
N THR A 25 -16.14 21.29 -22.47
CA THR A 25 -17.39 20.62 -22.11
C THR A 25 -17.83 19.62 -23.18
N GLY A 26 -18.62 18.63 -22.77
CA GLY A 26 -19.17 17.63 -23.65
C GLY A 26 -18.27 16.39 -23.78
N LEU A 27 -18.47 15.67 -24.88
CA LEU A 27 -17.69 14.46 -25.24
C LEU A 27 -16.27 14.77 -25.75
N LYS A 28 -15.94 16.05 -25.96
CA LYS A 28 -14.63 16.46 -26.50
C LYS A 28 -13.46 16.17 -25.56
N CYS A 29 -13.74 15.93 -24.27
CA CYS A 29 -12.71 15.52 -23.32
C CYS A 29 -12.19 14.09 -23.56
N ASP A 30 -12.90 13.28 -24.37
CA ASP A 30 -12.60 11.86 -24.64
C ASP A 30 -12.27 11.06 -23.36
N CYS A 31 -13.07 11.28 -22.33
CA CYS A 31 -12.93 10.64 -21.04
C CYS A 31 -13.88 9.44 -20.91
N ILE A 32 -13.43 8.42 -20.20
CA ILE A 32 -14.23 7.24 -19.85
C ILE A 32 -14.29 7.05 -18.32
N CYS A 33 -15.33 6.40 -17.85
CA CYS A 33 -15.51 6.08 -16.44
C CYS A 33 -14.50 5.03 -16.01
N TYR A 34 -13.83 5.24 -14.87
CA TYR A 34 -12.86 4.27 -14.34
C TYR A 34 -13.50 2.97 -13.87
N ASP A 35 -14.80 2.98 -13.55
CA ASP A 35 -15.57 1.82 -13.08
C ASP A 35 -16.18 1.04 -14.25
N CYS A 36 -17.13 1.66 -14.99
CA CYS A 36 -17.84 0.97 -16.09
C CYS A 36 -17.18 1.09 -17.47
N GLN A 37 -16.11 1.87 -17.62
CA GLN A 37 -15.37 2.08 -18.88
C GLN A 37 -16.19 2.74 -20.02
N GLU A 38 -17.41 3.23 -19.75
CA GLU A 38 -18.20 3.97 -20.74
C GLU A 38 -17.76 5.43 -20.89
N ALA A 39 -18.08 6.01 -22.05
CA ALA A 39 -17.80 7.42 -22.34
C ALA A 39 -18.54 8.37 -21.38
N LEU A 40 -17.82 9.38 -20.93
CA LEU A 40 -18.30 10.42 -20.04
C LEU A 40 -18.43 11.77 -20.76
N THR A 41 -19.44 12.54 -20.37
CA THR A 41 -19.63 13.93 -20.80
C THR A 41 -19.11 14.86 -19.71
N ALA A 42 -18.16 15.74 -20.03
CA ALA A 42 -17.68 16.76 -19.08
C ALA A 42 -18.70 17.91 -18.96
N VAL A 43 -19.20 18.14 -17.74
CA VAL A 43 -20.16 19.21 -17.41
C VAL A 43 -19.41 20.33 -16.67
N LEU A 44 -18.98 21.35 -17.42
CA LEU A 44 -18.16 22.45 -16.89
C LEU A 44 -18.96 23.75 -16.70
N ASN A 45 -20.00 23.96 -17.51
CA ASN A 45 -20.84 25.16 -17.48
C ASN A 45 -22.04 24.93 -16.55
N THR A 46 -21.79 24.84 -15.26
CA THR A 46 -22.82 24.60 -14.23
C THR A 46 -22.61 25.54 -13.04
N PRO A 47 -23.69 26.05 -12.39
CA PRO A 47 -23.56 26.80 -11.14
C PRO A 47 -23.22 25.90 -9.95
N TYR A 48 -23.28 24.57 -10.13
CA TYR A 48 -22.89 23.55 -9.14
C TYR A 48 -21.46 23.06 -9.40
N GLN A 49 -20.97 22.11 -8.58
CA GLN A 49 -19.69 21.46 -8.79
C GLN A 49 -19.58 20.88 -10.21
N LYS A 50 -18.46 21.15 -10.88
CA LYS A 50 -18.13 20.54 -12.17
C LYS A 50 -18.05 19.04 -12.00
N HIS A 51 -18.56 18.29 -12.96
CA HIS A 51 -18.54 16.82 -12.89
C HIS A 51 -18.55 16.20 -14.28
N PHE A 52 -18.26 14.90 -14.32
CA PHE A 52 -18.54 14.04 -15.45
C PHE A 52 -19.94 13.43 -15.33
N ARG A 53 -20.57 13.17 -16.47
CA ARG A 53 -21.89 12.55 -16.55
C ARG A 53 -21.90 11.35 -17.48
N HIS A 54 -22.51 10.25 -17.03
CA HIS A 54 -22.81 9.09 -17.88
C HIS A 54 -23.95 9.42 -18.85
N ASN A 55 -23.79 9.00 -20.11
CA ASN A 55 -24.84 9.20 -21.12
C ASN A 55 -25.82 8.01 -21.21
N HIS A 56 -25.35 6.79 -20.95
CA HIS A 56 -26.11 5.56 -21.19
C HIS A 56 -26.21 4.68 -19.94
N ASN A 57 -25.09 4.39 -19.27
CA ASN A 57 -25.11 3.60 -18.04
C ASN A 57 -25.45 4.42 -16.80
N LEU A 58 -26.75 4.60 -16.57
CA LEU A 58 -27.28 5.26 -15.38
C LEU A 58 -27.17 4.40 -14.10
N ASN A 59 -26.77 3.12 -14.22
CA ASN A 59 -26.63 2.20 -13.09
C ASN A 59 -25.19 2.14 -12.57
N CYS A 60 -24.21 2.68 -13.30
CA CYS A 60 -22.85 2.85 -12.79
C CYS A 60 -22.88 3.83 -11.63
N ASN A 61 -22.31 3.42 -10.49
CA ASN A 61 -22.29 4.21 -9.27
C ASN A 61 -20.87 4.26 -8.70
N PRO A 62 -19.96 5.04 -9.32
CA PRO A 62 -18.60 5.17 -8.84
C PRO A 62 -18.60 5.75 -7.43
N THR A 63 -18.08 5.00 -6.47
CA THR A 63 -18.20 5.39 -5.05
C THR A 63 -17.34 6.62 -4.77
N PRO A 64 -17.83 7.58 -3.95
CA PRO A 64 -17.01 8.73 -3.56
C PRO A 64 -15.67 8.32 -2.92
N GLU A 65 -15.64 7.18 -2.23
CA GLU A 65 -14.42 6.61 -1.65
C GLU A 65 -13.39 6.26 -2.72
N SER A 66 -13.82 5.63 -3.82
CA SER A 66 -12.94 5.34 -4.95
C SER A 66 -12.49 6.64 -5.63
N GLN A 67 -13.36 7.64 -5.70
CA GLN A 67 -13.02 8.93 -6.31
C GLN A 67 -11.95 9.67 -5.50
N LEU A 68 -12.10 9.76 -4.17
CA LEU A 68 -11.09 10.38 -3.30
C LEU A 68 -9.73 9.70 -3.44
N HIS A 69 -9.71 8.36 -3.48
CA HIS A 69 -8.47 7.59 -3.65
C HIS A 69 -7.79 7.91 -4.99
N LEU A 70 -8.56 7.95 -6.08
CA LEU A 70 -8.05 8.27 -7.41
C LEU A 70 -7.59 9.73 -7.52
N MET A 71 -8.32 10.69 -6.94
CA MET A 71 -7.91 12.10 -6.91
C MET A 71 -6.61 12.29 -6.15
N ALA A 72 -6.47 11.67 -4.98
CA ALA A 72 -5.25 11.76 -4.19
C ALA A 72 -4.02 11.23 -4.96
N LYS A 73 -4.18 10.15 -5.73
CA LYS A 73 -3.14 9.66 -6.65
C LYS A 73 -2.76 10.69 -7.70
N VAL A 74 -3.75 11.30 -8.34
CA VAL A 74 -3.54 12.34 -9.36
C VAL A 74 -2.82 13.56 -8.77
N ILE A 75 -3.20 13.98 -7.55
CA ILE A 75 -2.55 15.07 -6.83
C ILE A 75 -1.07 14.75 -6.56
N ILE A 76 -0.74 13.55 -6.09
CA ILE A 76 0.66 13.13 -5.88
C ILE A 76 1.42 13.08 -7.20
N GLU A 77 0.80 12.63 -8.28
CA GLU A 77 1.47 12.55 -9.59
C GLU A 77 1.82 13.93 -10.17
N GLN A 78 1.00 14.94 -9.90
CA GLN A 78 1.09 16.27 -10.52
C GLN A 78 1.90 17.27 -9.71
N ASN A 79 2.31 16.90 -8.51
CA ASN A 79 3.07 17.75 -7.62
C ASN A 79 4.49 17.20 -7.45
N ASN A 80 5.32 17.94 -6.73
CA ASN A 80 6.72 17.58 -6.47
C ASN A 80 7.16 17.87 -5.03
N ARG A 81 6.21 18.17 -4.15
CA ARG A 81 6.46 18.42 -2.73
C ARG A 81 5.32 17.88 -1.89
N LEU A 82 5.63 17.37 -0.70
CA LEU A 82 4.65 16.99 0.30
C LEU A 82 5.22 17.06 1.72
N PHE A 83 4.35 17.13 2.71
CA PHE A 83 4.72 17.00 4.11
C PHE A 83 4.99 15.55 4.47
N MET A 84 6.17 15.29 5.01
CA MET A 84 6.61 13.99 5.48
C MET A 84 6.83 14.04 7.01
N PRO A 85 6.11 13.24 7.80
CA PRO A 85 6.30 13.19 9.25
C PRO A 85 7.75 12.92 9.63
N GLY A 86 8.29 13.71 10.54
CA GLY A 86 9.69 13.65 10.96
C GLY A 86 10.70 14.38 10.05
N LYS A 87 10.33 14.75 8.81
CA LYS A 87 11.17 15.54 7.88
C LYS A 87 10.60 16.93 7.55
N GLY A 88 9.29 17.14 7.70
CA GLY A 88 8.62 18.37 7.28
C GLY A 88 8.30 18.37 5.79
N MET A 89 8.19 19.55 5.17
CA MET A 89 7.96 19.67 3.73
C MET A 89 9.19 19.23 2.93
N VAL A 90 9.07 18.14 2.17
CA VAL A 90 10.14 17.60 1.32
C VAL A 90 9.80 17.76 -0.15
N ALA A 91 10.82 17.90 -0.99
CA ALA A 91 10.68 17.74 -2.43
C ALA A 91 10.80 16.25 -2.80
N TYR A 92 10.09 15.85 -3.84
CA TYR A 92 10.18 14.52 -4.42
C TYR A 92 10.23 14.57 -5.95
N THR A 93 10.72 13.49 -6.55
CA THR A 93 10.77 13.29 -8.00
C THR A 93 10.17 11.95 -8.39
N ASP A 94 9.99 11.76 -9.70
CA ASP A 94 9.60 10.48 -10.31
C ASP A 94 8.33 9.85 -9.71
N PRO A 95 7.23 10.60 -9.55
CA PRO A 95 6.01 10.03 -9.02
C PRO A 95 5.47 8.96 -9.98
N MET A 96 5.20 7.80 -9.42
CA MET A 96 4.79 6.59 -10.12
C MET A 96 3.52 6.04 -9.47
N VAL A 97 2.37 6.26 -10.10
CA VAL A 97 1.07 5.78 -9.61
C VAL A 97 0.79 4.38 -10.17
N GLU A 98 0.32 3.46 -9.31
CA GLU A 98 -0.14 2.11 -9.69
C GLU A 98 0.85 1.25 -10.53
N ILE A 99 2.16 1.45 -10.34
CA ILE A 99 3.15 0.61 -11.02
C ILE A 99 3.28 -0.72 -10.31
N ARG A 100 2.94 -1.80 -11.03
CA ARG A 100 3.09 -3.17 -10.53
C ARG A 100 4.57 -3.48 -10.29
N CYS A 101 4.94 -3.73 -9.04
CA CYS A 101 6.23 -4.30 -8.64
C CYS A 101 5.99 -5.66 -7.98
N ASN A 102 5.95 -6.74 -8.77
CA ASN A 102 5.59 -8.09 -8.31
C ASN A 102 4.19 -8.11 -7.64
N ASP A 103 4.04 -8.78 -6.49
CA ASP A 103 2.79 -8.92 -5.73
C ASP A 103 2.42 -7.69 -4.87
N LEU A 104 3.22 -6.62 -4.89
CA LEU A 104 3.02 -5.42 -4.06
C LEU A 104 2.82 -4.21 -4.96
N VAL A 105 1.61 -3.65 -4.94
CA VAL A 105 1.26 -2.45 -5.69
C VAL A 105 0.98 -1.33 -4.68
N PRO A 106 1.93 -0.40 -4.48
CA PRO A 106 1.67 0.83 -3.72
C PRO A 106 0.70 1.72 -4.51
N ASP A 107 -0.01 2.62 -3.84
CA ASP A 107 -0.88 3.56 -4.52
C ASP A 107 -0.08 4.57 -5.33
N ALA A 108 1.04 5.04 -4.78
CA ALA A 108 2.09 5.74 -5.51
C ALA A 108 3.48 5.39 -4.97
N THR A 109 4.51 5.59 -5.79
CA THR A 109 5.92 5.60 -5.37
C THR A 109 6.50 6.94 -5.76
N ILE A 110 7.23 7.57 -4.84
CA ILE A 110 7.94 8.83 -5.09
C ILE A 110 9.40 8.67 -4.66
N THR A 111 10.29 9.49 -5.20
CA THR A 111 11.71 9.50 -4.80
C THR A 111 11.99 10.70 -3.91
N VAL A 112 12.48 10.47 -2.69
CA VAL A 112 12.91 11.51 -1.73
C VAL A 112 14.35 11.24 -1.34
N ASP A 113 15.23 12.25 -1.48
CA ASP A 113 16.67 12.12 -1.20
C ASP A 113 17.34 10.94 -1.94
N GLY A 114 16.88 10.65 -3.16
CA GLY A 114 17.35 9.52 -3.98
C GLY A 114 16.90 8.14 -3.50
N GLN A 115 15.98 8.06 -2.53
CA GLN A 115 15.43 6.81 -2.02
C GLN A 115 13.93 6.69 -2.33
N PRO A 116 13.43 5.49 -2.66
CA PRO A 116 12.01 5.29 -2.90
C PRO A 116 11.22 5.40 -1.58
N VAL A 117 10.13 6.16 -1.63
CA VAL A 117 9.10 6.21 -0.61
C VAL A 117 7.79 5.74 -1.23
N TYR A 118 7.22 4.70 -0.65
CA TYR A 118 5.92 4.18 -1.05
C TYR A 118 4.83 4.97 -0.36
N VAL A 119 3.80 5.33 -1.10
CA VAL A 119 2.64 6.06 -0.58
C VAL A 119 1.42 5.16 -0.65
N GLU A 120 0.72 5.04 0.47
CA GLU A 120 -0.54 4.31 0.60
C GLU A 120 -1.63 5.28 1.06
N ILE A 121 -2.76 5.27 0.36
CA ILE A 121 -3.89 6.15 0.63
C ILE A 121 -5.02 5.29 1.19
N ILE A 122 -5.37 5.53 2.45
CA ILE A 122 -6.51 4.90 3.12
C ILE A 122 -7.72 5.82 2.99
N VAL A 123 -8.83 5.27 2.52
CA VAL A 123 -10.15 5.93 2.62
C VAL A 123 -11.03 5.10 3.55
N THR A 124 -11.55 3.95 3.09
CA THR A 124 -12.35 3.06 3.95
C THR A 124 -11.65 1.76 4.33
N ASN A 125 -10.80 1.24 3.45
CA ASN A 125 -10.11 -0.01 3.69
C ASN A 125 -8.71 0.25 4.27
N PRO A 126 -8.37 -0.31 5.44
CA PRO A 126 -7.04 -0.20 5.99
C PRO A 126 -6.02 -0.96 5.13
N LEU A 127 -4.72 -0.67 5.32
CA LEU A 127 -3.66 -1.47 4.70
C LEU A 127 -3.81 -2.93 5.11
N SER A 128 -3.85 -3.82 4.12
CA SER A 128 -3.92 -5.26 4.39
C SER A 128 -2.67 -5.75 5.13
N ALA A 129 -2.85 -6.77 5.99
CA ALA A 129 -1.74 -7.44 6.67
C ALA A 129 -0.67 -7.98 5.68
N LYS A 130 -1.10 -8.42 4.49
CA LYS A 130 -0.19 -8.86 3.42
C LYS A 130 0.74 -7.72 2.97
N LYS A 131 0.18 -6.53 2.69
CA LYS A 131 0.98 -5.35 2.31
C LYS A 131 1.95 -4.95 3.43
N ILE A 132 1.45 -4.86 4.67
CA ILE A 132 2.28 -4.52 5.84
C ILE A 132 3.45 -5.48 6.00
N GLN A 133 3.20 -6.79 5.88
CA GLN A 133 4.25 -7.80 5.97
C GLN A 133 5.28 -7.67 4.82
N GLN A 134 4.82 -7.45 3.59
CA GLN A 134 5.71 -7.24 2.44
C GLN A 134 6.59 -5.99 2.59
N TYR A 135 6.03 -4.88 3.10
CA TYR A 135 6.77 -3.65 3.41
C TYR A 135 7.78 -3.87 4.54
N LYS A 136 7.37 -4.57 5.61
CA LYS A 136 8.23 -4.94 6.75
C LYS A 136 9.42 -5.78 6.32
N THR A 137 9.21 -6.83 5.52
CA THR A 137 10.29 -7.70 5.03
C THR A 137 11.34 -6.94 4.21
N LYS A 138 10.92 -5.89 3.49
CA LYS A 138 11.82 -5.05 2.68
C LYS A 138 12.40 -3.86 3.45
N GLN A 139 12.00 -3.63 4.71
CA GLN A 139 12.32 -2.39 5.45
C GLN A 139 12.00 -1.13 4.63
N ALA A 140 10.83 -1.13 4.00
CA ALA A 140 10.43 -0.09 3.06
C ALA A 140 10.05 1.22 3.79
N SER A 141 10.43 2.38 3.23
CA SER A 141 9.90 3.66 3.70
C SER A 141 8.50 3.86 3.14
N VAL A 142 7.48 3.85 4.01
CA VAL A 142 6.07 3.96 3.59
C VAL A 142 5.42 5.15 4.28
N LEU A 143 4.92 6.09 3.49
CA LEU A 143 4.05 7.17 3.92
C LEU A 143 2.60 6.71 3.77
N VAL A 144 1.82 6.77 4.85
CA VAL A 144 0.38 6.51 4.81
C VAL A 144 -0.36 7.84 4.92
N ILE A 145 -1.31 8.07 4.01
CA ILE A 145 -2.24 9.20 4.03
C ILE A 145 -3.64 8.64 4.29
N HIS A 146 -4.32 9.13 5.31
CA HIS A 146 -5.61 8.63 5.80
C HIS A 146 -6.70 9.68 5.61
N LEU A 147 -7.55 9.47 4.60
CA LEU A 147 -8.64 10.37 4.20
C LEU A 147 -10.03 9.85 4.63
N GLY A 148 -10.08 8.81 5.46
CA GLY A 148 -11.34 8.12 5.79
C GLY A 148 -12.34 8.89 6.63
N GLU A 149 -11.89 9.91 7.36
CA GLU A 149 -12.72 10.73 8.25
C GLU A 149 -13.26 11.99 7.56
N GLU A 150 -12.86 12.22 6.31
CA GLU A 150 -13.10 13.47 5.59
C GLU A 150 -14.42 13.47 4.80
N ASP A 151 -14.94 14.67 4.54
CA ASP A 151 -16.13 14.83 3.68
C ASP A 151 -15.82 14.39 2.25
N ARG A 152 -16.74 13.59 1.70
CA ARG A 152 -16.61 12.93 0.40
C ARG A 152 -16.98 13.82 -0.77
N GLU A 153 -17.65 14.94 -0.50
CA GLU A 153 -18.01 15.97 -1.49
C GLU A 153 -17.10 17.21 -1.39
N MET A 154 -15.92 17.09 -0.76
CA MET A 154 -15.01 18.22 -0.56
C MET A 154 -14.50 18.86 -1.86
N GLU A 155 -14.12 20.12 -1.74
CA GLU A 155 -13.50 20.88 -2.82
C GLU A 155 -12.08 20.35 -3.12
N GLU A 156 -11.69 20.44 -4.40
CA GLU A 156 -10.39 19.93 -4.90
C GLU A 156 -9.20 20.61 -4.22
N ASP A 157 -9.31 21.90 -3.89
CA ASP A 157 -8.27 22.65 -3.18
C ASP A 157 -8.07 22.13 -1.75
N LEU A 158 -9.15 21.80 -1.05
CA LEU A 158 -9.09 21.22 0.29
C LEU A 158 -8.45 19.83 0.25
N LEU A 159 -8.86 18.98 -0.70
CA LEU A 159 -8.25 17.67 -0.88
C LEU A 159 -6.75 17.79 -1.19
N THR A 160 -6.37 18.76 -2.02
CA THR A 160 -4.96 19.03 -2.35
C THR A 160 -4.16 19.37 -1.11
N TYR A 161 -4.68 20.26 -0.26
CA TYR A 161 -4.06 20.58 1.03
C TYR A 161 -3.93 19.34 1.94
N LEU A 162 -4.99 18.55 2.07
CA LEU A 162 -4.98 17.34 2.90
C LEU A 162 -3.96 16.30 2.42
N VAL A 163 -3.87 16.09 1.10
CA VAL A 163 -2.93 15.13 0.49
C VAL A 163 -1.49 15.62 0.54
N LEU A 164 -1.24 16.92 0.32
CA LEU A 164 0.12 17.44 0.19
C LEU A 164 0.69 17.98 1.50
N GLU A 165 -0.12 18.59 2.38
CA GLU A 165 0.39 19.39 3.50
C GLU A 165 -0.10 18.98 4.89
N ASP A 166 -1.35 18.56 5.05
CA ASP A 166 -1.91 18.31 6.39
C ASP A 166 -1.19 17.17 7.12
N ALA A 167 -0.53 17.50 8.23
CA ALA A 167 0.23 16.55 9.04
C ALA A 167 -0.64 15.57 9.84
N ASN A 168 -1.90 15.90 10.10
CA ASN A 168 -2.79 15.10 10.96
C ASN A 168 -3.34 13.87 10.24
N VAL A 169 -3.46 13.94 8.91
CA VAL A 169 -3.97 12.85 8.09
C VAL A 169 -2.88 11.90 7.62
N ARG A 170 -1.65 11.97 8.16
CA ARG A 170 -0.56 11.12 7.65
C ARG A 170 0.44 10.68 8.70
N TYR A 171 1.04 9.52 8.45
CA TYR A 171 2.09 8.96 9.30
C TYR A 171 3.06 8.10 8.49
N MET A 172 4.28 7.93 9.00
CA MET A 172 5.22 6.94 8.45
C MET A 172 4.89 5.57 9.05
N LEU A 173 4.77 4.53 8.21
CA LEU A 173 4.56 3.17 8.70
C LEU A 173 5.78 2.70 9.49
N THR A 174 5.56 2.30 10.74
CA THR A 174 6.61 1.80 11.61
C THR A 174 6.55 0.28 11.71
N TYR A 175 7.71 -0.37 11.67
CA TYR A 175 7.83 -1.81 11.87
C TYR A 175 8.34 -2.06 13.29
N THR A 176 7.45 -2.13 14.26
CA THR A 176 7.82 -2.65 15.58
C THR A 176 8.02 -4.17 15.49
N GLU A 177 8.96 -4.67 16.27
CA GLU A 177 9.03 -6.09 16.61
C GLU A 177 7.96 -6.34 17.68
N GLU A 178 6.72 -6.63 17.28
CA GLU A 178 5.83 -7.32 18.21
C GLU A 178 6.42 -8.71 18.45
N GLU A 179 7.03 -8.90 19.62
CA GLU A 179 7.42 -10.20 20.13
C GLU A 179 6.21 -11.12 20.15
N VAL A 180 6.30 -12.23 19.41
CA VAL A 180 5.37 -13.34 19.58
C VAL A 180 5.59 -13.89 20.99
N LYS A 181 4.73 -13.48 21.94
CA LYS A 181 4.57 -14.21 23.20
C LYS A 181 3.98 -15.57 22.85
N ILE A 182 4.84 -16.59 22.73
CA ILE A 182 4.39 -17.97 22.76
C ILE A 182 3.86 -18.22 24.18
N PRO A 183 2.55 -18.43 24.39
CA PRO A 183 2.06 -18.77 25.72
C PRO A 183 2.66 -20.10 26.13
N ALA A 184 3.35 -20.10 27.27
CA ALA A 184 3.81 -21.30 27.91
C ALA A 184 2.60 -22.11 28.41
N ASN A 185 2.38 -23.26 27.76
CA ASN A 185 1.74 -24.47 28.29
C ASN A 185 0.20 -24.47 28.49
N GLU A 186 -0.49 -25.43 27.86
CA GLU A 186 -1.34 -26.37 28.62
C GLU A 186 -1.75 -27.61 27.79
N SER A 187 -1.29 -28.78 28.29
CA SER A 187 -1.89 -30.12 28.15
C SER A 187 -1.85 -30.87 26.81
N ILE A 188 -0.69 -31.44 26.49
CA ILE A 188 -0.66 -32.70 25.72
C ILE A 188 -1.10 -33.83 26.66
N GLN A 189 -2.26 -34.42 26.36
CA GLN A 189 -2.89 -35.50 27.11
C GLN A 189 -2.14 -36.83 26.88
N TRP A 190 -1.17 -37.12 27.74
CA TRP A 190 -0.41 -38.38 27.76
C TRP A 190 -1.21 -39.50 28.45
N TRP A 191 -1.89 -40.35 27.68
CA TRP A 191 -2.38 -41.67 28.14
C TRP A 191 -1.86 -42.83 27.27
N GLY A 192 -0.64 -42.71 26.72
CA GLY A 192 -0.07 -43.78 25.91
C GLY A 192 1.41 -43.61 25.59
N ALA A 193 2.27 -43.66 26.61
CA ALA A 193 3.63 -44.26 26.55
C ALA A 193 4.42 -43.90 27.83
N ALA A 194 4.10 -44.55 28.95
CA ALA A 194 5.16 -44.92 29.87
C ALA A 194 6.08 -45.94 29.15
N ILE A 195 7.39 -45.90 29.42
CA ILE A 195 8.50 -46.66 28.78
C ILE A 195 9.08 -45.86 27.57
N VAL A 196 10.11 -45.01 27.71
CA VAL A 196 11.51 -45.34 28.01
C VAL A 196 12.17 -44.15 28.74
N VAL A 197 12.46 -44.34 30.03
CA VAL A 197 13.32 -43.44 30.82
C VAL A 197 14.78 -43.84 30.60
N ALA A 198 15.64 -42.83 30.41
CA ALA A 198 17.08 -42.81 30.71
C ALA A 198 17.96 -43.97 30.17
N SER A 199 18.61 -43.76 29.02
CA SER A 199 19.90 -44.44 28.73
C SER A 199 20.73 -43.85 27.59
N ALA A 200 20.17 -43.12 26.62
CA ALA A 200 20.93 -42.79 25.40
C ALA A 200 21.85 -41.56 25.48
N ALA A 201 21.50 -40.50 26.21
CA ALA A 201 22.22 -39.22 26.12
C ALA A 201 23.47 -39.10 27.02
N MET A 202 23.58 -39.90 28.09
CA MET A 202 24.73 -39.84 29.02
C MET A 202 25.87 -40.81 28.64
N ILE A 203 25.59 -41.85 27.85
CA ILE A 203 26.60 -42.85 27.45
C ILE A 203 27.39 -42.40 26.21
N LEU A 204 26.78 -41.63 25.30
CA LEU A 204 27.42 -41.26 24.04
C LEU A 204 28.43 -40.11 24.15
N TRP A 205 28.28 -39.20 25.12
CA TRP A 205 29.26 -38.13 25.32
C TRP A 205 30.53 -38.59 26.04
N LYS A 206 30.45 -39.69 26.82
CA LYS A 206 31.63 -40.31 27.45
C LYS A 206 32.49 -41.09 26.46
N LYS A 207 31.95 -41.47 25.29
CA LYS A 207 32.60 -42.46 24.42
C LYS A 207 33.44 -41.88 23.28
N TYR A 208 33.20 -40.66 22.80
CA TYR A 208 33.89 -40.17 21.59
C TYR A 208 34.37 -38.72 21.66
N GLY A 209 34.90 -38.32 22.83
CA GLY A 209 35.81 -37.20 22.93
C GLY A 209 37.20 -37.54 22.37
N ARG A 210 37.57 -36.84 21.27
CA ARG A 210 38.92 -36.57 20.73
C ARG A 210 39.57 -37.65 19.82
N PRO A 211 40.65 -37.32 19.07
CA PRO A 211 40.61 -36.88 17.67
C PRO A 211 41.38 -37.85 16.74
N PHE A 212 41.35 -37.56 15.43
CA PHE A 212 42.03 -38.30 14.36
C PHE A 212 43.55 -38.42 14.58
N ALA A 213 44.12 -39.62 14.51
CA ALA A 213 45.54 -39.87 14.22
C ALA A 213 45.77 -41.24 13.58
N THR A 214 46.58 -41.24 12.54
CA THR A 214 46.83 -42.26 11.51
C THR A 214 47.83 -43.36 11.88
N GLN A 215 47.59 -44.55 11.30
CA GLN A 215 48.47 -45.70 11.03
C GLN A 215 49.95 -45.68 11.48
N ARG A 216 50.40 -46.79 12.09
CA ARG A 216 51.56 -47.56 11.58
C ARG A 216 51.79 -48.92 12.26
N ASN A 217 51.89 -49.93 11.39
CA ASN A 217 52.96 -50.93 11.27
C ASN A 217 53.23 -52.00 12.35
N ARG A 218 53.24 -53.24 11.81
CA ARG A 218 54.33 -54.25 11.82
C ARG A 218 54.36 -55.32 12.93
N ARG A 219 54.17 -56.55 12.41
CA ARG A 219 55.10 -57.71 12.41
C ARG A 219 55.22 -58.59 13.65
N ARG A 220 55.06 -59.90 13.34
CA ARG A 220 55.86 -61.09 13.74
C ARG A 220 55.79 -61.44 15.23
N ARG A 221 55.59 -62.69 15.61
CA ARG A 221 56.12 -63.95 15.08
C ARG A 221 55.08 -65.05 15.13
#